data_AF-A0A359EWL5-F1
#
_entry.id   AF-A0A359EWL5-F1
#
_cell.length_a   1.000
_cell.length_b   1.000
_cell.length_c   1.000
_cell.angle_alpha   90.00
_cell.angle_beta   90.00
_cell.angle_gamma   90.00
#
_symmetry.space_group_name_H-M   'P 1'
#
loop_
_entity.id
_entity.type
_entity.pdbx_description
1 polymer ?
#
loop_
_entity_poly.entity_id
_entity_poly.type
_entity_poly.pdbx_seq_one_letter_code
_entity_poly.pdbx_strand_id
1 'polypeptide(L)'
;MALVISFLITFWVAYLIYKKYKPQPVLVIGGFILMYTAVIFGYGQILAPKASTGSILFDTFQFMSQTLSSRAAKLGLNIMCVGAFAKYMDKIGASRALVRMTIKPLLKLKSPYLVLSLSWVLGLCIGLCINSASGLAMLLMVTVFPILVGLGVSRLAATAAVASTLCFDW
;
A
#
# COMPACT_ATOMS: atom_id res chain seq x y z
N MET A 1 -15.16 0.26 28.06
CA MET A 1 -15.31 1.62 27.49
C MET A 1 -14.41 1.87 26.28
N ALA A 2 -13.09 1.61 26.35
CA ALA A 2 -12.18 1.82 25.22
C ALA A 2 -12.64 1.16 23.89
N LEU A 3 -13.08 -0.09 23.93
CA LEU A 3 -13.56 -0.81 22.73
C LEU A 3 -14.80 -0.15 22.10
N VAL A 4 -15.72 0.37 22.90
CA VAL A 4 -16.96 1.02 22.43
C VAL A 4 -16.64 2.35 21.75
N ILE A 5 -15.74 3.12 22.35
CA ILE A 5 -15.26 4.41 21.82
C ILE A 5 -14.50 4.19 20.50
N SER A 6 -13.59 3.21 20.47
CA SER A 6 -12.85 2.87 19.25
C SER A 6 -13.79 2.44 18.14
N PHE A 7 -14.80 1.60 18.44
CA PHE A 7 -15.77 1.14 17.44
C PHE A 7 -16.60 2.29 16.86
N LEU A 8 -17.07 3.23 17.71
CA LEU A 8 -17.79 4.42 17.27
C LEU A 8 -16.95 5.30 16.32
N ILE A 9 -15.68 5.52 16.66
CA ILE A 9 -14.77 6.33 15.84
C ILE A 9 -14.44 5.61 14.52
N THR A 10 -14.22 4.29 14.54
CA THR A 10 -14.02 3.50 13.33
C THR A 10 -15.24 3.55 12.41
N PHE A 11 -16.45 3.46 12.96
CA PHE A 11 -17.68 3.57 12.18
C PHE A 11 -17.83 4.97 11.56
N TRP A 12 -17.49 6.03 12.31
CA TRP A 12 -17.50 7.41 11.81
C TRP A 12 -16.50 7.63 10.67
N VAL A 13 -15.27 7.11 10.82
CA VAL A 13 -14.25 7.12 9.76
C VAL A 13 -14.71 6.36 8.52
N ALA A 14 -15.29 5.16 8.70
CA ALA A 14 -15.83 4.37 7.62
C ALA A 14 -16.96 5.10 6.87
N TYR A 15 -17.85 5.78 7.61
CA TYR A 15 -18.92 6.60 7.03
C TYR A 15 -18.38 7.78 6.22
N LEU A 16 -17.33 8.47 6.69
CA LEU A 16 -16.67 9.54 5.94
C LEU A 16 -16.00 9.03 4.66
N ILE A 17 -15.39 7.83 4.69
CA ILE A 17 -14.83 7.21 3.48
C ILE A 17 -15.95 6.85 2.50
N TYR A 18 -17.07 6.31 2.99
CA TYR A 18 -18.24 6.02 2.17
C TYR A 18 -18.80 7.28 1.48
N LYS A 19 -18.77 8.42 2.16
CA LYS A 19 -19.18 9.74 1.63
C LYS A 19 -18.16 10.34 0.63
N LYS A 20 -17.21 9.54 0.15
CA LYS A 20 -16.16 9.89 -0.84
C LYS A 20 -15.21 11.01 -0.40
N TYR A 21 -15.03 11.22 0.91
CA TYR A 21 -13.93 12.04 1.38
C TYR A 21 -12.59 11.34 1.13
N LYS A 22 -11.52 12.13 0.95
CA LYS A 22 -10.18 11.60 0.75
C LYS A 22 -9.79 10.75 1.98
N PRO A 23 -9.45 9.45 1.84
CA PRO A 23 -9.16 8.59 2.98
C PRO A 23 -7.98 9.06 3.83
N GLN A 24 -6.99 9.72 3.20
CA GLN A 24 -5.76 10.14 3.87
C GLN A 24 -6.01 11.11 5.04
N PRO A 25 -6.67 12.29 4.84
CA PRO A 25 -6.96 13.19 5.94
C PRO A 25 -7.98 12.60 6.93
N VAL A 26 -8.95 11.82 6.46
CA VAL A 26 -9.99 11.22 7.33
C VAL A 26 -9.37 10.24 8.32
N LEU A 27 -8.46 9.38 7.87
CA LEU A 27 -7.75 8.42 8.74
C LEU A 27 -6.82 9.13 9.71
N VAL A 28 -6.13 10.19 9.27
CA VAL A 28 -5.26 11.00 10.13
C VAL A 28 -6.05 11.67 11.24
N ILE A 29 -7.17 12.32 10.91
CA ILE A 29 -8.04 12.98 11.89
C ILE A 29 -8.66 11.95 12.85
N GLY A 30 -9.12 10.81 12.33
CA GLY A 30 -9.64 9.71 13.16
C GLY A 30 -8.59 9.16 14.12
N GLY A 31 -7.34 9.01 13.66
CA GLY A 31 -6.20 8.61 14.49
C GLY A 31 -5.91 9.61 15.60
N PHE A 32 -5.92 10.91 15.29
CA PHE A 32 -5.76 11.95 16.31
C PHE A 32 -6.88 11.94 17.35
N ILE A 33 -8.14 11.80 16.95
CA ILE A 33 -9.27 11.71 17.87
C ILE A 33 -9.11 10.50 18.80
N LEU A 34 -8.69 9.35 18.28
CA LEU A 34 -8.39 8.17 19.08
C LEU A 34 -7.26 8.41 20.08
N MET A 35 -6.16 9.04 19.63
CA MET A 35 -5.01 9.36 20.49
C MET A 35 -5.38 10.32 21.62
N TYR A 36 -6.14 11.37 21.34
CA TYR A 36 -6.62 12.30 22.38
C TYR A 36 -7.58 11.61 23.36
N THR A 37 -8.48 10.77 22.85
CA THR A 37 -9.42 10.05 23.71
C THR A 37 -8.71 9.02 24.59
N ALA A 38 -7.67 8.36 24.10
CA ALA A 38 -6.86 7.43 24.89
C ALA A 38 -6.14 8.13 26.07
N VAL A 39 -5.66 9.36 25.87
CA VAL A 39 -5.02 10.16 26.93
C VAL A 39 -6.03 10.64 27.98
N ILE A 40 -7.19 11.15 27.54
CA ILE A 40 -8.25 11.64 28.45
C ILE A 40 -8.76 10.52 29.36
N PHE A 41 -8.86 9.29 28.85
CA PHE A 41 -9.31 8.14 29.62
C PHE A 41 -8.17 7.40 30.38
N GLY A 42 -6.94 7.92 30.35
CA GLY A 42 -5.82 7.40 31.15
C GLY A 42 -5.25 6.05 30.68
N TYR A 43 -5.53 5.63 29.43
CA TYR A 43 -5.04 4.35 28.90
C TYR A 43 -3.56 4.35 28.47
N GLY A 44 -2.86 5.49 28.57
CA GLY A 44 -1.41 5.60 28.31
C GLY A 44 -0.96 7.00 27.87
N GLN A 45 0.35 7.18 27.73
CA GLN A 45 0.96 8.37 27.12
C GLN A 45 1.17 8.15 25.62
N ILE A 46 0.97 9.21 24.82
CA ILE A 46 1.11 9.16 23.36
C ILE A 46 2.57 8.92 22.93
N LEU A 47 3.53 9.43 23.70
CA LEU A 47 4.95 9.11 23.57
C LEU A 47 5.49 8.53 24.88
N ALA A 48 6.58 7.76 24.78
CA ALA A 48 7.33 7.34 25.95
C ALA A 48 7.82 8.58 26.75
N PRO A 49 7.94 8.50 28.09
CA PRO A 49 8.24 9.65 28.96
C PRO A 49 9.52 10.43 28.58
N LYS A 50 10.47 9.77 27.91
CA LYS A 50 11.74 10.36 27.44
C LYS A 50 11.64 11.22 26.18
N ALA A 51 10.53 11.15 25.45
CA ALA A 51 10.32 11.87 24.17
C ALA A 51 9.13 12.82 24.20
N SER A 52 8.42 12.93 25.34
CA SER A 52 7.29 13.84 25.49
C SER A 52 7.76 15.29 25.48
N THR A 53 7.11 16.13 24.68
CA THR A 53 7.31 17.57 24.59
C THR A 53 6.64 18.32 25.75
N GLY A 54 6.04 17.61 26.72
CA GLY A 54 5.37 18.18 27.89
C GLY A 54 3.94 18.70 27.63
N SER A 55 3.42 18.58 26.41
CA SER A 55 2.03 18.92 26.09
C SER A 55 1.40 17.92 25.12
N ILE A 56 0.17 17.51 25.40
CA ILE A 56 -0.57 16.45 24.70
C ILE A 56 -0.74 16.77 23.20
N LEU A 57 -0.85 18.07 22.86
CA LEU A 57 -0.98 18.53 21.48
C LEU A 57 0.34 18.37 20.70
N PHE A 58 1.48 18.79 21.29
CA PHE A 58 2.78 18.67 20.64
C PHE A 58 3.26 17.22 20.59
N ASP A 59 2.92 16.39 21.58
CA ASP A 59 3.18 14.96 21.57
C ASP A 59 2.49 14.28 20.37
N THR A 60 1.22 14.62 20.12
CA THR A 60 0.47 14.07 18.97
C THR A 60 1.11 14.43 17.63
N PHE A 61 1.59 15.67 17.48
CA PHE A 61 2.32 16.12 16.29
C PHE A 61 3.71 15.49 16.17
N GLN A 62 4.43 15.33 17.29
CA GLN A 62 5.76 14.70 17.30
C GLN A 62 5.68 13.22 16.94
N PHE A 63 4.67 12.50 17.46
CA PHE A 63 4.38 11.11 17.07
C PHE A 63 4.11 11.00 15.56
N MET A 64 3.30 11.90 15.01
CA MET A 64 3.02 11.96 13.57
C MET A 64 4.29 12.24 12.77
N SER A 65 5.09 13.22 13.19
CA SER A 65 6.34 13.59 12.51
C SER A 65 7.34 12.42 12.50
N GLN A 66 7.50 11.72 13.62
CA GLN A 66 8.41 10.58 13.73
C GLN A 66 7.91 9.36 12.92
N THR A 67 6.61 9.11 12.93
CA THR A 67 6.00 8.04 12.12
C THR A 67 6.12 8.36 10.63
N LEU A 68 5.81 9.59 10.21
CA LEU A 68 5.93 10.01 8.82
C LEU A 68 7.39 9.99 8.36
N SER A 69 8.34 10.46 9.17
CA SER A 69 9.76 10.45 8.85
C SER A 69 10.28 9.02 8.67
N SER A 70 9.98 8.11 9.60
CA SER A 70 10.42 6.71 9.50
C SER A 70 9.78 5.97 8.31
N ARG A 71 8.49 6.22 8.03
CA ARG A 71 7.79 5.67 6.86
C ARG A 71 8.33 6.27 5.56
N ALA A 72 8.55 7.58 5.49
CA ALA A 72 9.11 8.25 4.32
C ALA A 72 10.54 7.77 4.03
N ALA A 73 11.36 7.59 5.07
CA ALA A 73 12.71 7.09 4.93
C ALA A 73 12.75 5.62 4.46
N LYS A 74 11.88 4.75 4.99
CA LYS A 74 11.87 3.33 4.61
C LYS A 74 11.08 3.06 3.33
N LEU A 75 9.77 3.31 3.37
CA LEU A 75 8.89 3.10 2.22
C LEU A 75 9.19 4.07 1.10
N GLY A 76 9.29 5.38 1.40
CA GLY A 76 9.52 6.38 0.36
C GLY A 76 10.81 6.15 -0.42
N LEU A 77 11.91 5.77 0.26
CA LEU A 77 13.17 5.44 -0.40
C LEU A 77 13.07 4.17 -1.25
N ASN A 78 12.46 3.09 -0.73
CA ASN A 78 12.25 1.86 -1.51
C ASN A 78 11.42 2.13 -2.78
N ILE A 79 10.34 2.90 -2.65
CA ILE A 79 9.49 3.31 -3.77
C ILE A 79 10.28 4.12 -4.80
N MET A 80 11.11 5.08 -4.34
CA MET A 80 11.93 5.92 -5.20
C MET A 80 12.97 5.09 -5.96
N CYS A 81 13.65 4.15 -5.29
CA CYS A 81 14.62 3.26 -5.92
C CYS A 81 13.97 2.35 -6.96
N VAL A 82 12.83 1.73 -6.64
CA VAL A 82 12.10 0.86 -7.58
C VAL A 82 11.54 1.66 -8.75
N GLY A 83 10.98 2.84 -8.51
CA GLY A 83 10.51 3.75 -9.56
C GLY A 83 11.64 4.24 -10.46
N ALA A 84 12.81 4.57 -9.89
CA ALA A 84 14.00 4.93 -10.64
C ALA A 84 14.50 3.78 -11.52
N PHE A 85 14.55 2.56 -10.98
CA PHE A 85 14.89 1.35 -11.73
C PHE A 85 13.91 1.12 -12.89
N ALA A 86 12.60 1.18 -12.64
CA ALA A 86 11.56 1.02 -13.66
C ALA A 86 11.72 2.05 -14.79
N LYS A 87 11.92 3.32 -14.44
CA LYS A 87 12.12 4.41 -15.40
C LYS A 87 13.41 4.23 -16.20
N TYR A 88 14.48 3.78 -15.55
CA TYR A 88 15.75 3.49 -16.20
C TYR A 88 15.63 2.33 -17.19
N MET A 89 14.97 1.23 -16.80
CA MET A 89 14.70 0.06 -17.66
C MET A 89 13.83 0.41 -18.87
N ASP A 90 12.86 1.29 -18.72
CA ASP A 90 12.05 1.78 -19.85
C ASP A 90 12.86 2.70 -20.78
N LYS A 91 13.74 3.55 -20.23
CA LYS A 91 14.60 4.44 -21.02
C LYS A 91 15.54 3.66 -21.93
N ILE A 92 16.13 2.56 -21.45
CA ILE A 92 17.02 1.70 -22.27
C ILE A 92 16.25 0.74 -23.19
N GLY A 93 14.91 0.73 -23.14
CA GLY A 93 14.07 -0.13 -23.96
C GLY A 93 14.02 -1.60 -23.52
N ALA A 94 14.66 -1.96 -22.41
CA ALA A 94 14.70 -3.32 -21.88
C ALA A 94 13.31 -3.81 -21.47
N SER A 95 12.48 -2.96 -20.85
CA SER A 95 11.09 -3.30 -20.53
C SER A 95 10.28 -3.68 -21.77
N ARG A 96 10.45 -2.95 -22.88
CA ARG A 96 9.75 -3.24 -24.15
C ARG A 96 10.27 -4.53 -24.80
N ALA A 97 11.58 -4.78 -24.74
CA ALA A 97 12.17 -6.01 -25.23
C ALA A 97 11.73 -7.24 -24.44
N LEU A 98 11.73 -7.15 -23.10
CA LEU A 98 11.23 -8.18 -22.20
C LEU A 98 9.76 -8.50 -22.48
N VAL A 99 8.91 -7.48 -22.55
CA VAL A 99 7.49 -7.63 -22.87
C VAL A 99 7.32 -8.30 -24.23
N ARG A 100 8.07 -7.90 -25.27
CA ARG A 100 7.98 -8.51 -26.60
C ARG A 100 8.43 -9.98 -26.64
N MET A 101 9.45 -10.34 -25.86
CA MET A 101 9.91 -11.73 -25.73
C MET A 101 8.90 -12.58 -24.97
N THR A 102 8.33 -12.08 -23.88
CA THR A 102 7.37 -12.80 -23.04
C THR A 102 5.97 -12.87 -23.65
N ILE A 103 5.58 -11.89 -24.46
CA ILE A 103 4.28 -11.87 -25.14
C ILE A 103 4.16 -12.97 -26.21
N LYS A 104 5.23 -13.31 -26.95
CA LYS A 104 5.18 -14.36 -27.99
C LYS A 104 4.73 -15.74 -27.47
N PRO A 105 5.29 -16.29 -26.38
CA PRO A 105 4.79 -17.55 -25.80
C PRO A 105 3.44 -17.36 -25.10
N LEU A 106 3.16 -16.20 -24.50
CA LEU A 106 1.86 -15.96 -23.85
C LEU A 106 0.70 -15.79 -24.83
N LEU A 107 0.92 -15.27 -26.04
CA LEU A 107 -0.08 -15.25 -27.10
C LEU A 107 -0.47 -16.65 -27.56
N LYS A 108 0.42 -17.65 -27.47
CA LYS A 108 0.07 -19.05 -27.74
C LYS A 108 -0.98 -19.58 -26.76
N LEU A 109 -1.07 -19.03 -25.55
CA LEU A 109 -2.08 -19.42 -24.56
C LEU A 109 -3.49 -18.91 -24.90
N LYS A 110 -3.69 -18.10 -25.98
CA LYS A 110 -4.97 -17.62 -26.54
C LYS A 110 -5.99 -17.00 -25.55
N SER A 111 -5.64 -16.88 -24.27
CA SER A 111 -6.57 -16.51 -23.19
C SER A 111 -5.91 -15.49 -22.25
N PRO A 112 -6.16 -14.18 -22.46
CA PRO A 112 -5.65 -13.10 -21.61
C PRO A 112 -6.05 -13.24 -20.13
N TYR A 113 -7.24 -13.82 -19.87
CA TYR A 113 -7.76 -14.05 -18.52
C TYR A 113 -7.07 -15.23 -17.81
N LEU A 114 -6.57 -16.22 -18.54
CA LEU A 114 -5.78 -17.32 -17.96
C LEU A 114 -4.42 -16.81 -17.48
N VAL A 115 -3.79 -15.92 -18.26
CA VAL A 115 -2.56 -15.22 -17.86
C VAL A 115 -2.80 -14.35 -16.62
N LEU A 116 -3.92 -13.62 -16.58
CA LEU A 116 -4.29 -12.83 -15.40
C LEU A 116 -4.39 -13.71 -14.16
N SER A 117 -5.06 -14.87 -14.25
CA SER A 117 -5.19 -15.81 -13.15
C SER A 117 -3.84 -16.41 -12.73
N LEU A 118 -2.99 -16.78 -13.68
CA LEU A 118 -1.62 -17.26 -13.42
C LEU A 118 -0.76 -16.21 -12.73
N SER A 119 -0.88 -14.95 -13.17
CA SER A 119 -0.15 -13.84 -12.57
C SER A 119 -0.58 -13.55 -11.14
N TRP A 120 -1.86 -13.79 -10.82
CA TRP A 120 -2.39 -13.70 -9.47
C TRP A 120 -1.82 -14.81 -8.58
N VAL A 121 -1.79 -16.06 -9.05
CA VAL A 121 -1.16 -17.19 -8.33
C VAL A 121 0.33 -16.95 -8.11
N LEU A 122 1.04 -16.44 -9.12
CA LEU A 122 2.44 -16.06 -8.97
C LEU A 122 2.64 -14.96 -7.92
N GLY A 123 1.76 -13.95 -7.89
CA GLY A 123 1.79 -12.90 -6.88
C GLY A 123 1.60 -13.44 -5.46
N LEU A 124 0.72 -14.44 -5.27
CA LEU A 124 0.57 -15.17 -4.01
C LEU A 124 1.84 -15.92 -3.60
N CYS A 125 2.45 -16.66 -4.54
CA CYS A 125 3.70 -17.38 -4.27
C CYS A 125 4.86 -16.44 -3.93
N ILE A 126 4.95 -15.27 -4.56
CA ILE A 126 5.97 -14.27 -4.24
C ILE A 126 5.65 -13.60 -2.90
N GLY A 127 4.37 -13.40 -2.58
CA GLY A 127 3.90 -12.96 -1.27
C GLY A 127 4.43 -13.83 -0.14
N LEU A 128 4.51 -15.17 -0.34
CA LEU A 128 5.12 -16.12 0.62
C LEU A 128 6.55 -15.76 1.03
N CYS A 129 7.30 -15.11 0.13
CA CYS A 129 8.68 -14.74 0.36
C CYS A 129 8.84 -13.27 0.80
N ILE A 130 7.88 -12.39 0.50
CA ILE A 130 7.97 -10.94 0.73
C ILE A 130 6.87 -10.54 1.72
N ASN A 131 7.21 -10.43 3.01
CA ASN A 131 6.32 -9.95 4.08
C ASN A 131 6.11 -8.43 4.05
N SER A 132 5.83 -7.87 2.88
CA SER A 132 5.56 -6.45 2.72
C SER A 132 4.61 -6.20 1.56
N ALA A 133 3.34 -5.99 1.88
CA ALA A 133 2.30 -5.62 0.92
C ALA A 133 2.74 -4.46 0.01
N SER A 134 3.35 -3.42 0.57
CA SER A 134 3.78 -2.27 -0.24
C SER A 134 4.91 -2.61 -1.21
N GLY A 135 5.87 -3.46 -0.80
CA GLY A 135 6.96 -3.91 -1.66
C GLY A 135 6.48 -4.86 -2.75
N LEU A 136 5.62 -5.81 -2.39
CA LEU A 136 5.01 -6.76 -3.31
C LEU A 136 4.17 -6.05 -4.39
N ALA A 137 3.35 -5.07 -3.97
CA ALA A 137 2.51 -4.27 -4.86
C ALA A 137 3.34 -3.54 -5.93
N MET A 138 4.45 -2.91 -5.51
CA MET A 138 5.34 -2.20 -6.43
C MET A 138 6.04 -3.14 -7.40
N LEU A 139 6.53 -4.27 -6.91
CA LEU A 139 7.18 -5.27 -7.75
C LEU A 139 6.23 -5.75 -8.85
N LEU A 140 5.01 -6.14 -8.48
CA LEU A 140 3.97 -6.60 -9.42
C LEU A 140 3.53 -5.49 -10.38
N MET A 141 3.42 -4.24 -9.93
CA MET A 141 3.08 -3.11 -10.80
C MET A 141 4.16 -2.76 -11.82
N VAL A 142 5.44 -2.99 -11.49
CA VAL A 142 6.53 -2.72 -12.44
C VAL A 142 6.75 -3.90 -13.39
N THR A 143 6.51 -5.13 -12.94
CA THR A 143 6.84 -6.35 -13.70
C THR A 143 5.63 -6.94 -14.43
N VAL A 144 4.56 -7.27 -13.70
CA VAL A 144 3.40 -8.02 -14.20
C VAL A 144 2.38 -7.11 -14.89
N PHE A 145 2.12 -5.93 -14.35
CA PHE A 145 1.17 -4.98 -14.93
C PHE A 145 1.45 -4.61 -16.40
N PRO A 146 2.68 -4.24 -16.83
CA PRO A 146 2.93 -3.94 -18.24
C PRO A 146 2.75 -5.16 -19.15
N ILE A 147 2.99 -6.37 -18.64
CA ILE A 147 2.77 -7.62 -19.38
C ILE A 147 1.28 -7.87 -19.58
N LEU A 148 0.47 -7.75 -18.53
CA LEU A 148 -0.99 -7.93 -18.60
C LEU A 148 -1.65 -6.91 -19.54
N VAL A 149 -1.28 -5.64 -19.42
CA VAL A 149 -1.80 -4.58 -20.29
C VAL A 149 -1.34 -4.79 -21.74
N GLY A 150 -0.11 -5.25 -21.96
CA GLY A 150 0.41 -5.60 -23.29
C GLY A 150 -0.30 -6.78 -23.96
N LEU A 151 -0.95 -7.65 -23.19
CA LEU A 151 -1.73 -8.79 -23.68
C LEU A 151 -3.21 -8.45 -23.95
N GLY A 152 -3.63 -7.21 -23.72
CA GLY A 152 -4.99 -6.75 -23.94
C GLY A 152 -5.91 -6.84 -22.72
N VAL A 153 -5.39 -7.12 -21.53
CA VAL A 153 -6.16 -7.02 -20.28
C VAL A 153 -6.40 -5.54 -19.94
N SER A 154 -7.61 -5.21 -19.49
CA SER A 154 -7.92 -3.83 -19.08
C SER A 154 -7.04 -3.40 -17.91
N ARG A 155 -6.65 -2.11 -17.89
CA ARG A 155 -5.82 -1.56 -16.81
C ARG A 155 -6.44 -1.79 -15.43
N LEU A 156 -7.77 -1.66 -15.34
CA LEU A 156 -8.56 -1.90 -14.13
C LEU A 156 -8.48 -3.37 -13.66
N ALA A 157 -8.61 -4.34 -14.56
CA ALA A 157 -8.52 -5.75 -14.20
C ALA A 157 -7.09 -6.11 -13.77
N ALA A 158 -6.07 -5.57 -14.45
CA ALA A 158 -4.68 -5.77 -14.09
C ALA A 158 -4.35 -5.19 -12.70
N THR A 159 -4.80 -3.97 -12.38
CA THR A 159 -4.63 -3.42 -11.03
C THR A 159 -5.47 -4.16 -9.99
N ALA A 160 -6.67 -4.61 -10.32
CA ALA A 160 -7.48 -5.41 -9.40
C ALA A 160 -6.82 -6.77 -9.07
N ALA A 161 -6.20 -7.41 -10.05
CA ALA A 161 -5.44 -8.65 -9.84
C ALA A 161 -4.23 -8.38 -8.92
N VAL A 162 -3.44 -7.33 -9.20
CA VAL A 162 -2.30 -6.96 -8.33
C VAL A 162 -2.77 -6.54 -6.93
N ALA A 163 -3.91 -5.85 -6.82
CA ALA A 163 -4.43 -5.42 -5.52
C ALA A 163 -4.93 -6.60 -4.68
N SER A 164 -5.57 -7.57 -5.31
CA SER A 164 -6.12 -8.74 -4.61
C SER A 164 -5.06 -9.74 -4.15
N THR A 165 -3.89 -9.80 -4.78
CA THR A 165 -2.77 -10.61 -4.23
C THR A 165 -2.25 -10.05 -2.91
N LEU A 166 -2.44 -8.76 -2.65
CA LEU A 166 -2.02 -8.09 -1.41
C LEU A 166 -2.95 -8.38 -0.24
N CYS A 167 -4.19 -8.78 -0.50
CA CYS A 167 -5.16 -9.07 0.55
C CYS A 167 -4.85 -10.35 1.32
N PHE A 168 -3.95 -11.19 0.80
CA PHE A 168 -3.54 -12.46 1.41
C PHE A 168 -2.16 -12.39 2.10
N ASP A 169 -1.59 -11.21 2.28
CA ASP A 169 -0.39 -11.00 3.10
C ASP A 169 -0.75 -11.30 4.58
N TRP A 170 0.00 -12.21 5.23
CA TRP A 170 -0.22 -12.63 6.64
C TRP A 170 0.50 -11.74 7.65
#